data_AF-A0A094CIC9-F1
#
_entry.id   AF-A0A094CIC9-F1
#
_cell.length_a   1.000
_cell.length_b   1.000
_cell.length_c   1.000
_cell.angle_alpha   90.00
_cell.angle_beta   90.00
_cell.angle_gamma   90.00
#
_symmetry.space_group_name_H-M   'P 1'
#
loop_
_entity.id
_entity.type
_entity.pdbx_description
1 polymer ?
#
loop_
_entity_poly.entity_id
_entity_poly.type
_entity_poly.pdbx_seq_one_letter_code
_entity_poly.pdbx_strand_id
1 'polypeptide(L)'
;MSLQFFAAPSPNKTGVLIAPGGGYSYVSDEKEGFSPAKWLNERGFDAWVLSYTCAGDGHPRPIYPAPQREALDAVKKIRAEERVTKLGIWGFSAGGHLAAVTATTLEASLDFVVLAYPVISMEYPITHPGSRQNLLGDGAPLELVQEMSAQNRVSEATPPAFIFHTANDGSVSVQNSLLFATAMSQHQRPFEIFVLPDGPHGIGLALEDPKLTWTAELDRWLQGIITT
;
A
#
# COMPACT_ATOMS: atom_id res chain seq x y z
N MET A 1 -5.95 -10.24 -12.77
CA MET A 1 -4.66 -9.95 -12.11
C MET A 1 -3.48 -10.75 -12.67
N SER A 2 -2.29 -10.15 -12.67
CA SER A 2 -0.98 -10.82 -12.82
C SER A 2 -0.02 -10.46 -11.69
N LEU A 3 1.00 -11.29 -11.48
CA LEU A 3 2.10 -11.07 -10.54
C LEU A 3 3.43 -11.15 -11.28
N GLN A 4 4.22 -10.09 -11.21
CA GLN A 4 5.57 -10.09 -11.76
C GLN A 4 6.59 -10.20 -10.62
N PHE A 5 7.40 -11.25 -10.66
CA PHE A 5 8.40 -11.53 -9.64
C PHE A 5 9.75 -10.88 -9.96
N PHE A 6 10.35 -10.27 -8.95
CA PHE A 6 11.64 -9.60 -8.96
C PHE A 6 12.51 -10.21 -7.84
N ALA A 7 13.42 -11.09 -8.23
CA ALA A 7 14.28 -11.82 -7.29
C ALA A 7 15.44 -10.94 -6.81
N ALA A 8 15.67 -10.90 -5.50
CA ALA A 8 16.87 -10.29 -4.95
C ALA A 8 18.12 -11.12 -5.32
N PRO A 9 19.23 -10.49 -5.74
CA PRO A 9 20.49 -11.21 -5.98
C PRO A 9 21.07 -11.90 -4.74
N SER A 10 20.74 -11.40 -3.55
CA SER A 10 21.16 -11.97 -2.25
C SER A 10 20.00 -11.88 -1.25
N PRO A 11 19.06 -12.84 -1.29
CA PRO A 11 17.79 -12.73 -0.56
C PRO A 11 17.97 -12.90 0.95
N ASN A 12 17.39 -11.98 1.72
CA ASN A 12 17.37 -11.96 3.18
C ASN A 12 16.17 -12.74 3.79
N LYS A 13 15.46 -13.54 2.96
CA LYS A 13 14.24 -14.28 3.29
C LYS A 13 13.02 -13.41 3.64
N THR A 14 13.06 -12.11 3.36
CA THR A 14 11.90 -11.22 3.47
C THR A 14 11.39 -10.83 2.08
N GLY A 15 10.08 -10.88 1.91
CA GLY A 15 9.37 -10.56 0.68
C GLY A 15 8.49 -9.33 0.80
N VAL A 16 8.22 -8.66 -0.32
CA VAL A 16 7.25 -7.56 -0.41
C VAL A 16 6.33 -7.72 -1.61
N LEU A 17 5.03 -7.78 -1.37
CA LEU A 17 4.01 -7.59 -2.40
C LEU A 17 3.82 -6.08 -2.64
N ILE A 18 4.00 -5.61 -3.86
CA ILE A 18 3.86 -4.20 -4.23
C ILE A 18 2.53 -4.00 -4.94
N ALA A 19 1.73 -3.07 -4.44
CA ALA A 19 0.46 -2.61 -5.02
C ALA A 19 0.63 -1.17 -5.55
N PRO A 20 0.89 -0.98 -6.85
CA PRO A 20 1.07 0.36 -7.42
C PRO A 20 -0.23 1.18 -7.33
N GLY A 21 -0.13 2.50 -7.44
CA GLY A 21 -1.27 3.40 -7.52
C GLY A 21 -1.90 3.46 -8.91
N GLY A 22 -2.60 4.57 -9.19
CA GLY A 22 -3.36 4.80 -10.42
C GLY A 22 -4.87 4.98 -10.21
N GLY A 23 -5.29 5.30 -8.98
CA GLY A 23 -6.66 5.71 -8.68
C GLY A 23 -7.72 4.62 -8.86
N TYR A 24 -7.34 3.34 -8.87
CA TYR A 24 -8.17 2.23 -9.36
C TYR A 24 -8.63 2.38 -10.83
N SER A 25 -8.07 3.33 -11.58
CA SER A 25 -8.31 3.50 -13.02
C SER A 25 -7.32 2.69 -13.85
N TYR A 26 -6.08 2.58 -13.41
CA TYR A 26 -5.00 1.80 -14.03
C TYR A 26 -3.97 1.44 -12.94
N VAL A 27 -2.91 0.71 -13.32
CA VAL A 27 -1.79 0.37 -12.43
C VAL A 27 -0.53 1.14 -12.88
N SER A 28 0.12 1.89 -11.99
CA SER A 28 1.35 2.65 -12.29
C SER A 28 2.62 1.78 -12.19
N ASP A 29 2.72 0.76 -13.03
CA ASP A 29 3.73 -0.31 -12.91
C ASP A 29 5.18 0.18 -12.89
N GLU A 30 5.59 1.04 -13.83
CA GLU A 30 7.00 1.46 -13.91
C GLU A 30 7.47 2.24 -12.66
N LYS A 31 6.68 3.25 -12.26
CA LYS A 31 7.06 4.21 -11.21
C LYS A 31 6.84 3.67 -9.81
N GLU A 32 5.74 2.95 -9.60
CA GLU A 32 5.28 2.51 -8.27
C GLU A 32 5.28 0.98 -8.11
N GLY A 33 5.67 0.24 -9.16
CA GLY A 33 5.89 -1.20 -9.12
C GLY A 33 7.35 -1.60 -9.32
N PHE A 34 7.89 -1.40 -10.53
CA PHE A 34 9.21 -1.90 -10.92
C PHE A 34 10.35 -1.13 -10.26
N SER A 35 10.21 0.19 -10.12
CA SER A 35 11.19 1.02 -9.42
C SER A 35 11.35 0.62 -7.95
N PRO A 36 10.28 0.51 -7.12
CA PRO A 36 10.40 -0.02 -5.76
C PRO A 36 10.84 -1.48 -5.69
N ALA A 37 10.45 -2.34 -6.64
CA ALA A 37 10.94 -3.72 -6.68
C ALA A 37 12.46 -3.80 -6.83
N LYS A 38 13.03 -3.02 -7.75
CA LYS A 38 14.50 -2.95 -7.95
C LYS A 38 15.21 -2.40 -6.71
N TRP A 39 14.68 -1.32 -6.13
CA TRP A 39 15.21 -0.73 -4.91
C TRP A 39 15.21 -1.71 -3.72
N LEU A 40 14.17 -2.53 -3.60
CA LEU A 40 14.08 -3.60 -2.61
C LEU A 40 15.08 -4.74 -2.86
N ASN A 41 15.23 -5.16 -4.11
CA ASN A 41 16.15 -6.24 -4.48
C ASN A 41 17.61 -5.89 -4.14
N GLU A 42 18.03 -4.63 -4.32
CA GLU A 42 19.35 -4.12 -3.91
C GLU A 42 19.60 -4.26 -2.40
N ARG A 43 18.53 -4.39 -1.60
CA ARG A 43 18.54 -4.54 -0.14
C ARG A 43 18.24 -5.97 0.32
N GLY A 44 18.18 -6.92 -0.62
CA GLY A 44 17.97 -8.33 -0.33
C GLY A 44 16.51 -8.76 -0.18
N PHE A 45 15.54 -7.88 -0.45
CA PHE A 45 14.12 -8.25 -0.39
C PHE A 45 13.66 -8.82 -1.74
N ASP A 46 13.03 -9.99 -1.71
CA ASP A 46 12.28 -10.49 -2.87
C ASP A 46 11.01 -9.65 -3.05
N ALA A 47 10.63 -9.33 -4.30
CA ALA A 47 9.48 -8.46 -4.56
C ALA A 47 8.54 -9.03 -5.63
N TRP A 48 7.24 -8.79 -5.45
CA TRP A 48 6.20 -9.15 -6.42
C TRP A 48 5.37 -7.92 -6.74
N VAL A 49 5.27 -7.53 -8.00
CA VAL A 49 4.43 -6.41 -8.43
C VAL A 49 3.07 -6.93 -8.87
N LEU A 50 2.02 -6.41 -8.23
CA LEU A 50 0.62 -6.78 -8.47
C LEU A 50 -0.01 -5.89 -9.54
N SER A 51 -0.36 -6.47 -10.67
CA SER A 51 -1.29 -5.85 -11.61
C SER A 51 -2.70 -6.34 -11.29
N TYR A 52 -3.48 -5.50 -10.62
CA TYR A 52 -4.85 -5.80 -10.17
C TYR A 52 -5.91 -5.14 -11.06
N THR A 53 -7.14 -5.66 -11.03
CA THR A 53 -8.28 -5.15 -11.79
C THR A 53 -8.48 -3.66 -11.57
N CYS A 54 -8.55 -2.89 -12.66
CA CYS A 54 -8.83 -1.46 -12.64
C CYS A 54 -10.01 -1.10 -13.55
N ALA A 55 -10.69 0.00 -13.25
CA ALA A 55 -11.86 0.44 -14.01
C ALA A 55 -11.53 0.88 -15.45
N GLY A 56 -10.29 1.28 -15.73
CA GLY A 56 -9.86 1.71 -17.06
C GLY A 56 -9.65 0.57 -18.05
N ASP A 57 -9.54 -0.68 -17.58
CA ASP A 57 -9.33 -1.86 -18.43
C ASP A 57 -10.64 -2.38 -19.08
N GLY A 58 -11.67 -1.52 -19.17
CA GLY A 58 -12.99 -1.89 -19.68
C GLY A 58 -13.86 -2.66 -18.68
N HIS A 59 -13.42 -2.80 -17.44
CA HIS A 59 -14.23 -3.41 -16.38
C HIS A 59 -15.40 -2.52 -15.97
N PRO A 60 -16.59 -3.10 -15.71
CA PRO A 60 -17.72 -2.33 -15.22
C PRO A 60 -17.40 -1.76 -13.83
N ARG A 61 -17.77 -0.49 -13.61
CA ARG A 61 -17.76 0.14 -12.28
C ARG A 61 -19.06 -0.21 -11.55
N PRO A 62 -19.04 -0.37 -10.21
CA PRO A 62 -17.87 -0.40 -9.33
C PRO A 62 -17.03 -1.68 -9.49
N ILE A 63 -15.71 -1.59 -9.32
CA ILE A 63 -14.81 -2.76 -9.44
C ILE A 63 -14.69 -3.59 -8.15
N TYR A 64 -15.25 -3.12 -7.03
CA TYR A 64 -15.34 -3.91 -5.80
C TYR A 64 -16.13 -5.21 -6.04
N PRO A 65 -15.69 -6.37 -5.49
CA PRO A 65 -14.54 -6.60 -4.61
C PRO A 65 -13.29 -7.16 -5.32
N ALA A 66 -13.17 -6.99 -6.64
CA ALA A 66 -12.14 -7.71 -7.42
C ALA A 66 -10.71 -7.41 -6.94
N PRO A 67 -10.25 -6.15 -6.78
CA PRO A 67 -8.88 -5.87 -6.35
C PRO A 67 -8.54 -6.47 -4.98
N GLN A 68 -9.49 -6.43 -4.04
CA GLN A 68 -9.31 -6.97 -2.68
C GLN A 68 -9.08 -8.49 -2.71
N ARG A 69 -9.88 -9.21 -3.50
CA ARG A 69 -9.73 -10.67 -3.67
C ARG A 69 -8.39 -11.00 -4.32
N GLU A 70 -8.02 -10.24 -5.35
CA GLU A 70 -6.76 -10.44 -6.06
C GLU A 70 -5.54 -10.19 -5.15
N ALA A 71 -5.54 -9.15 -4.32
CA ALA A 71 -4.46 -8.92 -3.37
C ALA A 71 -4.32 -10.07 -2.35
N LEU A 72 -5.43 -10.58 -1.82
CA LEU A 72 -5.41 -11.74 -0.91
C LEU A 72 -4.93 -13.02 -1.60
N ASP A 73 -5.37 -13.26 -2.84
CA ASP A 73 -4.93 -14.40 -3.63
C ASP A 73 -3.44 -14.30 -3.99
N ALA A 74 -2.92 -13.08 -4.20
CA ALA A 74 -1.49 -12.85 -4.37
C ALA A 74 -0.70 -13.22 -3.12
N VAL A 75 -1.14 -12.77 -1.95
CA VAL A 75 -0.49 -13.14 -0.67
C VAL A 75 -0.45 -14.65 -0.51
N LYS A 76 -1.56 -15.35 -0.76
CA LYS A 76 -1.62 -16.83 -0.69
C LYS A 76 -0.67 -17.50 -1.67
N LYS A 77 -0.60 -17.02 -2.92
CA LYS A 77 0.31 -17.55 -3.94
C LYS A 77 1.77 -17.39 -3.51
N ILE A 78 2.16 -16.20 -3.05
CA ILE A 78 3.53 -15.92 -2.61
C ILE A 78 3.92 -16.79 -1.41
N ARG A 79 3.03 -16.93 -0.42
CA ARG A 79 3.30 -17.79 0.74
C ARG A 79 3.47 -19.26 0.34
N ALA A 80 2.71 -19.75 -0.64
CA ALA A 80 2.83 -21.11 -1.16
C ALA A 80 4.13 -21.38 -1.94
N GLU A 81 4.88 -20.34 -2.34
CA GLU A 81 6.21 -20.50 -2.96
C GLU A 81 7.29 -20.85 -1.93
N GLU A 82 7.04 -20.66 -0.63
CA GLU A 82 7.97 -20.94 0.48
C GLU A 82 9.36 -20.25 0.34
N ARG A 83 9.42 -19.18 -0.47
CA ARG A 83 10.66 -18.42 -0.72
C ARG A 83 11.08 -17.54 0.45
N VAL A 84 10.09 -17.00 1.14
CA VAL A 84 10.24 -15.97 2.17
C VAL A 84 9.61 -16.42 3.48
N THR A 85 10.25 -16.09 4.60
CA THR A 85 9.72 -16.32 5.94
C THR A 85 8.86 -15.15 6.39
N LYS A 86 9.25 -13.93 6.01
CA LYS A 86 8.47 -12.70 6.24
C LYS A 86 7.91 -12.17 4.93
N LEU A 87 6.66 -11.69 4.93
CA LEU A 87 6.01 -11.06 3.78
C LEU A 87 5.28 -9.81 4.23
N GLY A 88 5.65 -8.67 3.67
CA GLY A 88 4.89 -7.43 3.80
C GLY A 88 4.18 -7.05 2.52
N ILE A 89 3.37 -5.99 2.59
CA ILE A 89 2.76 -5.34 1.42
C ILE A 89 3.13 -3.86 1.39
N TRP A 90 3.46 -3.35 0.20
CA TRP A 90 3.77 -1.94 -0.03
C TRP A 90 2.81 -1.36 -1.06
N GLY A 91 1.97 -0.40 -0.65
CA GLY A 91 1.03 0.26 -1.53
C GLY A 91 1.30 1.75 -1.74
N PHE A 92 0.95 2.26 -2.93
CA PHE A 92 1.04 3.68 -3.29
C PHE A 92 -0.34 4.25 -3.65
N SER A 93 -0.73 5.42 -3.13
CA SER A 93 -2.01 6.08 -3.50
C SER A 93 -3.23 5.13 -3.36
N ALA A 94 -3.96 4.84 -4.44
CA ALA A 94 -5.03 3.83 -4.45
C ALA A 94 -4.54 2.39 -4.18
N GLY A 95 -3.33 2.04 -4.60
CA GLY A 95 -2.66 0.81 -4.17
C GLY A 95 -2.29 0.84 -2.70
N GLY A 96 -2.07 2.03 -2.12
CA GLY A 96 -1.95 2.27 -0.68
C GLY A 96 -3.22 1.90 0.07
N HIS A 97 -4.38 2.26 -0.49
CA HIS A 97 -5.66 1.79 0.03
C HIS A 97 -5.79 0.27 -0.03
N LEU A 98 -5.47 -0.34 -1.19
CA LEU A 98 -5.50 -1.80 -1.34
C LEU A 98 -4.59 -2.47 -0.31
N ALA A 99 -3.36 -1.98 -0.15
CA ALA A 99 -2.39 -2.49 0.81
C ALA A 99 -2.89 -2.37 2.25
N ALA A 100 -3.47 -1.23 2.64
CA ALA A 100 -4.01 -1.03 3.98
C ALA A 100 -5.21 -1.95 4.27
N VAL A 101 -6.13 -2.12 3.32
CA VAL A 101 -7.26 -3.05 3.45
C VAL A 101 -6.78 -4.51 3.53
N THR A 102 -5.80 -4.90 2.73
CA THR A 102 -5.21 -6.25 2.77
C THR A 102 -4.48 -6.50 4.10
N ALA A 103 -3.64 -5.57 4.56
CA ALA A 103 -2.90 -5.69 5.82
C ALA A 103 -3.79 -5.70 7.07
N THR A 104 -5.01 -5.17 6.97
CA THR A 104 -6.01 -5.19 8.05
C THR A 104 -6.98 -6.38 7.93
N THR A 105 -6.77 -7.27 6.96
CA THR A 105 -7.56 -8.48 6.79
C THR A 105 -6.82 -9.67 7.42
N LEU A 106 -7.44 -10.34 8.39
CA LEU A 106 -6.80 -11.37 9.22
C LEU A 106 -6.19 -12.51 8.39
N GLU A 107 -6.86 -12.93 7.33
CA GLU A 107 -6.44 -14.01 6.44
C GLU A 107 -5.14 -13.69 5.67
N ALA A 108 -4.76 -12.41 5.56
CA ALA A 108 -3.53 -12.03 4.88
C ALA A 108 -2.29 -12.38 5.71
N SER A 109 -2.37 -12.29 7.05
CA SER A 109 -1.27 -12.60 7.97
C SER A 109 0.09 -12.06 7.50
N LEU A 110 0.11 -10.77 7.14
CA LEU A 110 1.31 -10.06 6.70
C LEU A 110 2.17 -9.65 7.91
N ASP A 111 3.48 -9.62 7.74
CA ASP A 111 4.43 -9.29 8.80
C ASP A 111 4.62 -7.77 8.98
N PHE A 112 4.36 -6.99 7.92
CA PHE A 112 4.49 -5.53 7.92
C PHE A 112 3.74 -4.89 6.74
N VAL A 113 3.49 -3.59 6.81
CA VAL A 113 2.86 -2.81 5.73
C VAL A 113 3.59 -1.48 5.50
N VAL A 114 3.79 -1.12 4.23
CA VAL A 114 4.36 0.16 3.81
C VAL A 114 3.31 0.91 2.98
N LEU A 115 3.02 2.15 3.37
CA LEU A 115 1.98 2.97 2.74
C LEU A 115 2.58 4.30 2.30
N ALA A 116 2.61 4.54 0.99
CA ALA A 116 3.13 5.78 0.42
C ALA A 116 1.97 6.63 -0.14
N TYR A 117 1.83 7.84 0.40
CA TYR A 117 0.76 8.80 0.12
C TYR A 117 -0.61 8.11 -0.10
N PRO A 118 -1.01 7.22 0.85
CA PRO A 118 -2.12 6.30 0.63
C PRO A 118 -3.45 7.04 0.61
N VAL A 119 -4.37 6.55 -0.23
CA VAL A 119 -5.80 6.67 0.08
C VAL A 119 -6.08 5.73 1.25
N ILE A 120 -6.85 6.16 2.24
CA ILE A 120 -7.19 5.36 3.44
C ILE A 120 -8.69 5.34 3.64
N SER A 121 -9.31 6.53 3.70
CA SER A 121 -10.74 6.66 3.90
C SER A 121 -11.48 6.66 2.57
N MET A 122 -12.61 5.96 2.53
CA MET A 122 -13.61 6.05 1.46
C MET A 122 -14.72 7.04 1.82
N GLU A 123 -14.67 7.67 3.00
CA GLU A 123 -15.64 8.65 3.48
C GLU A 123 -15.29 10.08 3.03
N TYR A 124 -16.31 10.84 2.65
CA TYR A 124 -16.18 12.29 2.42
C TYR A 124 -16.08 13.04 3.76
N PRO A 125 -15.33 14.17 3.82
CA PRO A 125 -14.64 14.84 2.71
C PRO A 125 -13.19 14.37 2.46
N ILE A 126 -12.71 13.32 3.16
CA ILE A 126 -11.27 12.97 3.21
C ILE A 126 -10.83 12.08 2.04
N THR A 127 -11.74 11.28 1.50
CA THR A 127 -11.45 10.34 0.43
C THR A 127 -10.91 11.02 -0.84
N HIS A 128 -10.15 10.26 -1.63
CA HIS A 128 -9.84 10.63 -3.01
C HIS A 128 -11.05 10.27 -3.91
N PRO A 129 -11.77 11.25 -4.49
CA PRO A 129 -13.06 10.99 -5.15
C PRO A 129 -12.96 9.99 -6.30
N GLY A 130 -11.91 10.07 -7.13
CA GLY A 130 -11.71 9.16 -8.25
C GLY A 130 -11.50 7.70 -7.81
N SER A 131 -10.69 7.49 -6.76
CA SER A 131 -10.46 6.15 -6.20
C SER A 131 -11.75 5.56 -5.64
N ARG A 132 -12.51 6.37 -4.90
CA ARG A 132 -13.81 5.97 -4.36
C ARG A 132 -14.79 5.61 -5.48
N GLN A 133 -14.94 6.47 -6.48
CA GLN A 133 -15.89 6.26 -7.57
C GLN A 133 -15.57 5.01 -8.38
N ASN A 134 -14.29 4.77 -8.69
CA ASN A 134 -13.88 3.57 -9.40
C ASN A 134 -14.13 2.30 -8.58
N LEU A 135 -13.77 2.31 -7.29
CA LEU A 135 -13.88 1.14 -6.44
C LEU A 135 -15.32 0.83 -6.03
N LEU A 136 -16.03 1.81 -5.48
CA LEU A 136 -17.33 1.64 -4.81
C LEU A 136 -18.51 2.22 -5.59
N GLY A 137 -18.25 3.20 -6.47
CA GLY A 137 -19.28 3.96 -7.15
C GLY A 137 -20.00 4.95 -6.23
N ASP A 138 -20.84 5.79 -6.82
CA ASP A 138 -21.49 6.91 -6.10
C ASP A 138 -22.62 6.44 -5.16
N GLY A 139 -23.22 5.28 -5.45
CA GLY A 139 -24.34 4.71 -4.70
C GLY A 139 -23.97 3.65 -3.66
N ALA A 140 -22.69 3.52 -3.29
CA ALA A 140 -22.27 2.51 -2.32
C ALA A 140 -22.96 2.71 -0.95
N PRO A 141 -23.49 1.63 -0.32
CA PRO A 141 -24.10 1.73 1.00
C PRO A 141 -23.07 2.17 2.04
N LEU A 142 -23.50 2.94 3.04
CA LEU A 142 -22.63 3.50 4.08
C LEU A 142 -21.77 2.44 4.75
N GLU A 143 -22.34 1.27 5.03
CA GLU A 143 -21.62 0.14 5.64
C GLU A 143 -20.41 -0.29 4.81
N LEU A 144 -20.56 -0.43 3.48
CA LEU A 144 -19.45 -0.77 2.59
C LEU A 144 -18.40 0.36 2.54
N VAL A 145 -18.84 1.61 2.60
CA VAL A 145 -17.92 2.76 2.66
C VAL A 145 -17.08 2.73 3.93
N GLN A 146 -17.70 2.45 5.06
CA GLN A 146 -17.02 2.34 6.36
C GLN A 146 -16.11 1.11 6.39
N GLU A 147 -16.57 -0.02 5.86
CA GLU A 147 -15.81 -1.27 5.76
C GLU A 147 -14.56 -1.09 4.89
N MET A 148 -14.68 -0.34 3.79
CA MET A 148 -13.58 0.00 2.88
C MET A 148 -12.86 1.28 3.29
N SER A 149 -13.04 1.77 4.51
CA SER A 149 -12.20 2.83 5.05
C SER A 149 -11.18 2.19 5.98
N ALA A 150 -9.92 2.08 5.52
CA ALA A 150 -8.95 1.17 6.13
C ALA A 150 -8.61 1.51 7.60
N GLN A 151 -8.79 2.76 8.03
CA GLN A 151 -8.63 3.15 9.42
C GLN A 151 -9.64 2.46 10.35
N ASN A 152 -10.84 2.13 9.87
CA ASN A 152 -11.88 1.44 10.65
C ASN A 152 -11.60 -0.07 10.80
N ARG A 153 -10.59 -0.59 10.09
CA ARG A 153 -10.23 -2.03 10.07
C ARG A 153 -9.00 -2.34 10.93
N VAL A 154 -8.33 -1.32 11.46
CA VAL A 154 -7.16 -1.52 12.32
C VAL A 154 -7.58 -2.31 13.56
N SER A 155 -6.76 -3.28 13.94
CA SER A 155 -6.99 -4.15 15.09
C SER A 155 -5.67 -4.64 15.68
N GLU A 156 -5.74 -5.48 16.71
CA GLU A 156 -4.58 -6.14 17.31
C GLU A 156 -3.82 -7.04 16.32
N ALA A 157 -4.49 -7.50 15.25
CA ALA A 157 -3.89 -8.31 14.20
C ALA A 157 -3.17 -7.47 13.12
N THR A 158 -3.36 -6.14 13.10
CA THR A 158 -2.72 -5.29 12.10
C THR A 158 -1.20 -5.26 12.31
N PRO A 159 -0.39 -5.52 11.27
CA PRO A 159 1.05 -5.58 11.41
C PRO A 159 1.67 -4.18 11.56
N PRO A 160 2.94 -4.07 11.99
CA PRO A 160 3.67 -2.81 12.02
C PRO A 160 3.62 -2.07 10.68
N ALA A 161 3.46 -0.75 10.73
CA ALA A 161 3.32 0.07 9.53
C ALA A 161 4.44 1.11 9.37
N PHE A 162 4.89 1.33 8.14
CA PHE A 162 5.59 2.54 7.74
C PHE A 162 4.68 3.38 6.84
N ILE A 163 4.54 4.67 7.12
CA ILE A 163 3.63 5.56 6.40
C ILE A 163 4.41 6.78 5.91
N PHE A 164 4.42 7.02 4.62
CA PHE A 164 5.00 8.21 4.00
C PHE A 164 3.91 9.10 3.39
N HIS A 165 4.06 10.42 3.48
CA HIS A 165 3.21 11.40 2.78
C HIS A 165 3.93 12.76 2.63
N THR A 166 3.42 13.62 1.75
CA THR A 166 3.72 15.07 1.76
C THR A 166 2.55 15.84 2.38
N ALA A 167 2.82 16.90 3.15
CA ALA A 167 1.79 17.64 3.90
C ALA A 167 0.86 18.44 3.00
N ASN A 168 1.35 18.91 1.84
CA ASN A 168 0.60 19.70 0.87
C ASN A 168 0.16 18.91 -0.36
N ASP A 169 0.05 17.59 -0.25
CA ASP A 169 -0.47 16.73 -1.32
C ASP A 169 -1.84 17.24 -1.79
N GLY A 170 -1.89 17.73 -3.03
CA GLY A 170 -3.07 18.34 -3.62
C GLY A 170 -4.08 17.34 -4.18
N SER A 171 -3.76 16.05 -4.23
CA SER A 171 -4.64 15.01 -4.79
C SER A 171 -5.22 14.13 -3.70
N VAL A 172 -4.39 13.63 -2.79
CA VAL A 172 -4.79 12.79 -1.66
C VAL A 172 -4.41 13.51 -0.39
N SER A 173 -5.39 13.96 0.38
CA SER A 173 -5.11 14.69 1.62
C SER A 173 -4.26 13.83 2.58
N VAL A 174 -3.21 14.43 3.16
CA VAL A 174 -2.38 13.85 4.22
C VAL A 174 -3.19 13.35 5.42
N GLN A 175 -4.42 13.86 5.60
CA GLN A 175 -5.36 13.35 6.59
C GLN A 175 -5.61 11.83 6.46
N ASN A 176 -5.50 11.25 5.25
CA ASN A 176 -5.57 9.79 5.08
C ASN A 176 -4.50 9.07 5.90
N SER A 177 -3.23 9.50 5.78
CA SER A 177 -2.13 8.94 6.57
C SER A 177 -2.29 9.20 8.06
N LEU A 178 -2.73 10.39 8.45
CA LEU A 178 -2.94 10.74 9.86
C LEU A 178 -4.08 9.92 10.49
N LEU A 179 -5.16 9.64 9.74
CA LEU A 179 -6.24 8.76 10.20
C LEU A 179 -5.74 7.35 10.46
N PHE A 180 -4.97 6.78 9.54
CA PHE A 180 -4.44 5.42 9.72
C PHE A 180 -3.45 5.37 10.89
N ALA A 181 -2.53 6.34 11.00
CA ALA A 181 -1.61 6.43 12.13
C ALA A 181 -2.34 6.59 13.48
N THR A 182 -3.42 7.38 13.51
CA THR A 182 -4.27 7.52 14.71
C THR A 182 -4.91 6.20 15.09
N ALA A 183 -5.46 5.46 14.13
CA ALA A 183 -6.04 4.14 14.37
C ALA A 183 -4.99 3.13 14.85
N MET A 184 -3.79 3.11 14.25
CA MET A 184 -2.65 2.31 14.72
C MET A 184 -2.31 2.62 16.18
N SER A 185 -2.24 3.91 16.54
CA SER A 185 -2.01 4.34 17.92
C SER A 185 -3.11 3.90 18.89
N GLN A 186 -4.38 3.99 18.51
CA GLN A 186 -5.52 3.60 19.34
C GLN A 186 -5.52 2.10 19.65
N HIS A 187 -5.09 1.28 18.69
CA HIS A 187 -4.92 -0.16 18.85
C HIS A 187 -3.53 -0.58 19.35
N GLN A 188 -2.70 0.38 19.80
CA GLN A 188 -1.36 0.16 20.33
C GLN A 188 -0.46 -0.65 19.37
N ARG A 189 -0.63 -0.45 18.07
CA ARG A 189 0.16 -1.10 17.02
C ARG A 189 1.40 -0.27 16.71
N PRO A 190 2.58 -0.88 16.51
CA PRO A 190 3.77 -0.13 16.12
C PRO A 190 3.59 0.53 14.75
N PHE A 191 3.95 1.81 14.64
CA PHE A 191 4.02 2.48 13.35
C PHE A 191 5.13 3.53 13.34
N GLU A 192 5.67 3.80 12.16
CA GLU A 192 6.49 4.97 11.88
C GLU A 192 5.78 5.80 10.79
N ILE A 193 5.72 7.11 10.97
CA ILE A 193 5.15 8.03 9.98
C ILE A 193 6.16 9.12 9.66
N PHE A 194 6.39 9.34 8.36
CA PHE A 194 7.25 10.39 7.85
C PHE A 194 6.45 11.30 6.91
N VAL A 195 6.33 12.58 7.29
CA VAL A 195 5.61 13.58 6.51
C VAL A 195 6.58 14.66 6.07
N LEU A 196 6.83 14.77 4.77
CA LEU A 196 7.56 15.88 4.20
C LEU A 196 6.66 17.13 4.11
N PRO A 197 7.19 18.34 4.32
CA PRO A 197 6.37 19.56 4.31
C PRO A 197 5.85 19.94 2.92
N ASP A 198 6.54 19.53 1.85
CA ASP A 198 6.25 19.91 0.47
C ASP A 198 6.56 18.77 -0.50
N GLY A 199 5.68 18.57 -1.48
CA GLY A 199 5.88 17.70 -2.64
C GLY A 199 4.55 17.30 -3.28
N PRO A 200 4.49 17.14 -4.62
CA PRO A 200 3.25 16.76 -5.30
C PRO A 200 2.84 15.33 -4.95
N HIS A 201 1.59 14.96 -5.27
CA HIS A 201 1.15 13.57 -5.18
C HIS A 201 1.98 12.67 -6.09
N GLY A 202 2.17 11.41 -5.66
CA GLY A 202 2.71 10.38 -6.54
C GLY A 202 4.17 10.60 -6.92
N ILE A 203 5.03 11.04 -5.99
CA ILE A 203 6.47 11.24 -6.26
C ILE A 203 7.27 9.94 -6.44
N GLY A 204 6.67 8.78 -6.13
CA GLY A 204 7.37 7.49 -6.12
C GLY A 204 8.46 7.50 -5.04
N LEU A 205 9.64 6.98 -5.37
CA LEU A 205 10.79 6.98 -4.47
C LEU A 205 11.58 8.29 -4.46
N ALA A 206 11.47 9.08 -5.54
CA ALA A 206 12.21 10.33 -5.73
C ALA A 206 13.73 10.22 -5.44
N LEU A 207 14.38 9.10 -5.82
CA LEU A 207 15.75 8.75 -5.42
C LEU A 207 16.79 9.85 -5.72
N GLU A 208 16.63 10.54 -6.84
CA GLU A 208 17.56 11.58 -7.31
C GLU A 208 17.21 12.99 -6.78
N ASP A 209 16.11 13.14 -6.05
CA ASP A 209 15.68 14.41 -5.48
C ASP A 209 16.04 14.48 -3.99
N PRO A 210 17.04 15.30 -3.59
CA PRO A 210 17.51 15.37 -2.21
C PRO A 210 16.49 15.97 -1.23
N LYS A 211 15.42 16.60 -1.72
CA LYS A 211 14.35 17.16 -0.88
C LYS A 211 13.16 16.21 -0.74
N LEU A 212 12.90 15.41 -1.77
CA LEU A 212 11.73 14.54 -1.85
C LEU A 212 12.03 13.07 -1.58
N THR A 213 13.29 12.65 -1.62
CA THR A 213 13.68 11.29 -1.26
C THR A 213 13.36 11.01 0.20
N TRP A 214 12.63 9.92 0.43
CA TRP A 214 12.21 9.45 1.75
C TRP A 214 12.73 8.04 2.03
N THR A 215 13.44 7.45 1.07
CA THR A 215 13.83 6.04 1.09
C THR A 215 14.85 5.72 2.18
N ALA A 216 15.59 6.71 2.69
CA ALA A 216 16.51 6.50 3.80
C ALA A 216 15.76 6.14 5.10
N GLU A 217 14.62 6.79 5.35
CA GLU A 217 13.79 6.47 6.53
C GLU A 217 13.10 5.12 6.38
N LEU A 218 12.61 4.81 5.16
CA LEU A 218 12.07 3.49 4.87
C LEU A 218 13.12 2.40 5.06
N ASP A 219 14.34 2.60 4.56
CA ASP A 219 15.44 1.63 4.69
C ASP A 219 15.78 1.40 6.16
N ARG A 220 15.94 2.47 6.94
CA ARG A 220 16.18 2.37 8.40
C ARG A 220 15.09 1.54 9.09
N TRP A 221 13.83 1.76 8.75
CA TRP A 221 12.71 1.01 9.31
C TRP A 221 12.70 -0.47 8.86
N LEU A 222 12.96 -0.74 7.57
CA LEU A 222 13.03 -2.09 7.01
C LEU A 222 14.17 -2.92 7.61
N GLN A 223 15.31 -2.30 7.95
CA GLN A 223 16.38 -3.00 8.69
C GLN A 223 15.87 -3.53 10.04
N GLY A 224 15.03 -2.76 10.75
CA GLY A 224 14.38 -3.20 11.98
C GLY A 224 13.46 -4.43 11.77
N ILE A 225 12.75 -4.47 10.63
CA ILE A 225 11.92 -5.62 10.25
C ILE A 225 12.77 -6.88 10.02
N ILE A 226 13.95 -6.76 9.42
CA ILE A 226 14.83 -7.92 9.19
C ILE A 226 15.35 -8.49 10.51
N THR A 227 15.69 -7.62 11.47
CA THR A 227 16.35 -8.02 12.73
C THR A 227 15.44 -8.61 13.81
N THR A 228 14.12 -8.44 13.68
CA THR A 228 13.11 -8.97 14.62
C THR A 228 12.73 -10.41 14.33
#